data_AF-A0A951HSP4-F1
#
_entry.id   AF-A0A951HSP4-F1
#
_cell.length_a   1.000
_cell.length_b   1.000
_cell.length_c   1.000
_cell.angle_alpha   90.00
_cell.angle_beta   90.00
_cell.angle_gamma   90.00
#
_symmetry.space_group_name_H-M   'P 1'
#
loop_
_entity.id
_entity.type
_entity.pdbx_description
1 polymer ?
#
loop_
_entity_poly.entity_id
_entity_poly.type
_entity_poly.pdbx_seq_one_letter_code
_entity_poly.pdbx_strand_id
1 'polypeptide(L)' 'VARPDGDIEAVKHPQDGAGILTSLTQTDGLLEFPEDVTSVEPGARGGFLSYAALTG' A
#
# COMPACT_ATOMS: atom_id res chain seq x y z
N VAL A 1 3.62 -4.84 -8.03
CA VAL A 1 4.26 -5.53 -9.19
C VAL A 1 5.77 -5.43 -9.07
N ALA A 2 6.51 -6.50 -9.35
CA ALA A 2 7.97 -6.45 -9.32
C ALA A 2 8.47 -5.71 -10.57
N ARG A 3 9.37 -4.73 -10.37
CA ARG A 3 10.01 -4.01 -11.46
C ARG A 3 11.36 -4.65 -11.85
N PRO A 4 11.85 -4.42 -13.08
CA PRO A 4 13.10 -5.03 -13.58
C PRO A 4 14.36 -4.64 -12.80
N ASP A 5 14.29 -3.56 -12.03
CA ASP A 5 15.34 -3.05 -11.14
C ASP A 5 15.34 -3.73 -9.75
N GLY A 6 14.39 -4.62 -9.48
CA GLY A 6 14.25 -5.32 -8.21
C GLY A 6 13.35 -4.61 -7.20
N ASP A 7 12.82 -3.43 -7.52
CA ASP A 7 11.88 -2.71 -6.65
C ASP A 7 10.46 -3.28 -6.77
N ILE A 8 9.68 -3.17 -5.69
CA ILE A 8 8.25 -3.49 -5.70
C ILE A 8 7.46 -2.20 -5.88
N GLU A 9 6.70 -2.12 -6.96
CA GLU A 9 5.75 -1.05 -7.20
C GLU A 9 4.41 -1.38 -6.54
N ALA A 10 4.01 -0.53 -5.60
CA ALA A 10 2.67 -0.54 -5.02
C ALA A 10 1.67 0.11 -5.99
N VAL A 11 0.51 -0.53 -6.17
CA VAL A 11 -0.59 0.00 -6.99
C VAL A 11 -1.76 0.26 -6.06
N LYS A 12 -2.26 1.50 -6.09
CA LYS A 12 -3.41 1.91 -5.30
C LYS A 12 -4.66 1.14 -5.73
N HIS A 13 -5.42 0.61 -4.77
CA HIS A 13 -6.67 -0.07 -5.07
C HIS A 13 -7.70 0.94 -5.59
N PRO A 14 -8.55 0.62 -6.59
CA PRO A 14 -9.44 1.63 -7.17
C PRO A 14 -10.56 2.09 -6.22
N GLN A 15 -10.91 1.27 -5.23
CA GLN A 15 -11.97 1.52 -4.26
C GLN A 15 -11.37 1.69 -2.85
N ASP A 16 -11.14 2.94 -2.45
CA ASP A 16 -10.55 3.26 -1.15
C ASP A 16 -11.56 3.90 -0.20
N GLY A 17 -11.25 3.87 1.10
CA GLY A 17 -12.01 4.53 2.16
C GLY A 17 -12.17 3.64 3.39
N ALA A 18 -12.17 4.25 4.58
CA ALA A 18 -12.20 3.54 5.86
C ALA A 18 -13.44 2.64 6.07
N GLY A 19 -14.50 2.84 5.28
CA GLY A 19 -15.71 2.00 5.31
C GLY A 19 -15.69 0.78 4.37
N ILE A 20 -14.68 0.65 3.50
CA ILE A 20 -14.61 -0.42 2.49
C ILE A 20 -13.67 -1.52 2.99
N LEU A 21 -14.18 -2.36 3.91
CA LEU A 21 -13.42 -3.47 4.49
C LEU A 21 -13.03 -4.55 3.46
N THR A 22 -13.69 -4.60 2.30
CA THR A 22 -13.35 -5.54 1.22
C THR A 22 -11.95 -5.28 0.64
N SER A 23 -11.49 -4.03 0.66
CA SER A 23 -10.15 -3.65 0.17
C SER A 23 -9.02 -4.37 0.92
N LEU A 24 -9.21 -4.68 2.21
CA LEU A 24 -8.23 -5.42 3.03
C LEU A 24 -8.03 -6.87 2.56
N THR A 25 -9.04 -7.46 1.92
CA THR A 25 -8.95 -8.83 1.36
C THR A 25 -8.46 -8.86 -0.07
N GLN A 26 -8.42 -7.70 -0.74
CA GLN A 26 -8.07 -7.56 -2.16
C GLN A 26 -6.74 -6.85 -2.37
N THR A 27 -6.01 -6.58 -1.29
CA THR A 27 -4.69 -5.96 -1.28
C THR A 27 -3.73 -6.81 -0.45
N ASP A 28 -2.44 -6.72 -0.74
CA ASP A 28 -1.41 -7.49 -0.05
C ASP A 28 -0.95 -6.85 1.28
N GLY A 29 -1.36 -5.59 1.51
CA GLY A 29 -0.92 -4.79 2.65
C GLY A 29 -1.28 -3.32 2.53
N LEU A 30 -0.74 -2.52 3.45
CA LEU A 30 -0.91 -1.07 3.51
C LEU A 30 0.40 -0.37 3.18
N LEU A 31 0.30 0.77 2.52
CA LEU A 31 1.40 1.69 2.36
C LEU A 31 1.31 2.75 3.47
N GLU A 32 2.35 2.88 4.28
CA GLU A 32 2.43 3.77 5.43
C GLU A 32 3.25 5.02 5.11
N PHE A 33 2.76 6.16 5.59
CA PHE A 33 3.39 7.47 5.44
C PHE A 33 3.43 8.21 6.79
N PRO A 34 4.41 9.10 6.98
CA PRO A 34 4.40 10.06 8.09
C PRO A 34 3.14 10.93 8.10
N GLU A 35 2.72 11.38 9.28
CA GLU A 35 1.47 12.13 9.47
C GLU A 35 1.43 13.50 8.76
N ASP A 36 2.58 14.08 8.47
CA ASP A 36 2.73 15.36 7.78
C ASP A 36 2.63 15.23 6.25
N VAL A 37 2.59 14.00 5.72
CA VAL A 37 2.41 13.73 4.29
C VAL A 37 0.93 13.86 3.92
N THR A 38 0.61 14.93 3.19
CA THR A 38 -0.77 15.23 2.74
C THR A 38 -1.04 14.88 1.28
N SER A 39 0.02 14.59 0.50
CA SER A 39 -0.08 14.16 -0.90
C SER A 39 1.04 13.19 -1.25
N VAL A 40 0.77 12.30 -2.20
CA VAL A 40 1.70 11.28 -2.70
C VAL A 40 1.71 11.32 -4.22
N GLU A 41 2.86 11.61 -4.80
CA GLU A 41 3.07 11.60 -6.25
C GLU A 41 3.45 10.20 -6.75
N PRO A 42 3.15 9.83 -8.02
CA PRO A 42 3.62 8.58 -8.60
C PRO A 42 5.15 8.43 -8.48
N GLY A 43 5.60 7.27 -8.00
CA GLY A 43 7.01 6.99 -7.75
C GLY A 43 7.53 7.40 -6.37
N ALA A 44 6.69 8.04 -5.54
CA ALA A 44 7.00 8.23 -4.13
C ALA A 44 7.16 6.89 -3.40
N ARG A 45 8.11 6.84 -2.46
CA ARG A 45 8.39 5.65 -1.64
C ARG A 45 7.74 5.80 -0.27
N GLY A 46 7.20 4.70 0.24
CA GLY A 46 6.57 4.61 1.56
C GLY A 46 6.91 3.29 2.24
N GLY A 47 6.60 3.18 3.53
CA GLY A 47 6.72 1.91 4.26
C GLY A 47 5.63 0.94 3.80
N PHE A 48 5.91 -0.36 3.76
CA PHE A 48 4.91 -1.37 3.40
C PHE A 48 4.63 -2.29 4.58
N LEU A 49 3.39 -2.30 5.04
CA LEU A 49 2.90 -3.18 6.09
C LEU A 49 2.15 -4.36 5.45
N SER A 50 2.79 -5.53 5.41
CA SER A 50 2.19 -6.74 4.85
C SER A 50 1.14 -7.33 5.79
N TYR A 51 -0.05 -7.65 5.27
CA TYR A 51 -1.07 -8.35 6.07
C TYR A 51 -0.64 -9.76 6.48
N ALA A 52 0.12 -10.44 5.63
CA ALA A 52 0.63 -11.78 5.93
C ALA A 52 1.55 -11.79 7.17
N ALA A 53 2.24 -10.68 7.45
CA ALA A 53 3.08 -10.54 8.64
C ALA A 53 2.27 -10.28 9.93
N LEU A 54 1.00 -9.86 9.80
CA LEU A 54 0.12 -9.53 10.94
C LEU A 54 -0.72 -10.71 11.42
N THR A 55 -0.90 -11.75 10.59
CA THR A 55 -1.71 -12.94 10.90
C THR A 55 -0.86 -14.15 11.34
N GLY A 56 0.36 -13.91 11.84
CA GLY A 56 1.26 -14.94 12.36
C GLY A 56 0.70 -15.70 13.55
#